data_AF-A0A9J6BW15-F1
#
_entry.id   AF-A0A9J6BW15-F1
#
_cell.length_a   1.000
_cell.length_b   1.000
_cell.length_c   1.000
_cell.angle_alpha   90.00
_cell.angle_beta   90.00
_cell.angle_gamma   90.00
#
_symmetry.space_group_name_H-M   'P 1'
#
loop_
_entity.id
_entity.type
_entity.pdbx_description
1 polymer ?
#
loop_
_entity_poly.entity_id
_entity_poly.type
_entity_poly.pdbx_seq_one_letter_code
_entity_poly.pdbx_strand_id
1 'polypeptide(L)'
;MSFLFNRSNKTFKPKKNIPEGTHQYDLMKHAAATLGSGNLRNAVQLPEGEDVNEWIAVNTVDFFNQINMLYGTITEFCTEDTCCIMSAGPKYEYHWADGQTVKKPIKCSAPKYIDYLMTWVQDQLDDETLFPSKIGVPFPKNFQTIAKTILKRLFRVYAHIYHQHFPEVVRLGEEAHLNTSFKHFIFFVQEFQLIDRRELAPLQELIDKLTAKG
;
A
#
# COMPACT_ATOMS: atom_id res chain seq x y z
N MET A 1 14.94 0.26 41.51
CA MET A 1 13.98 0.66 40.46
C MET A 1 14.69 0.53 39.13
N SER A 2 14.58 -0.63 38.49
CA SER A 2 15.24 -0.92 37.20
C SER A 2 14.16 -0.95 36.13
N PHE A 3 14.09 0.09 35.31
CA PHE A 3 13.28 0.08 34.10
C PHE A 3 14.07 -0.60 32.99
N LEU A 4 13.76 -1.88 32.76
CA LEU A 4 14.24 -2.64 31.61
C LEU A 4 13.53 -2.12 30.35
N PHE A 5 14.19 -1.22 29.64
CA PHE A 5 13.89 -0.91 28.24
C PHE A 5 14.24 -2.14 27.38
N ASN A 6 13.25 -3.01 27.17
CA ASN A 6 13.29 -4.01 26.10
C ASN A 6 11.89 -4.27 25.54
N ARG A 7 11.39 -3.33 24.74
CA ARG A 7 10.39 -3.62 23.70
C ARG A 7 11.00 -3.26 22.35
N SER A 8 11.82 -4.19 21.88
CA SER A 8 12.26 -4.26 20.49
C SER A 8 11.09 -4.05 19.53
N ASN A 9 11.21 -3.09 18.62
CA ASN A 9 10.45 -2.96 17.38
C ASN A 9 10.49 -4.28 16.58
N LYS A 10 9.58 -5.21 16.89
CA LYS A 10 9.50 -6.55 16.28
C LYS A 10 8.39 -6.68 15.23
N THR A 11 7.95 -5.57 14.64
CA THR A 11 7.18 -5.57 13.38
C THR A 11 8.10 -5.64 12.15
N PHE A 12 9.42 -5.54 12.34
CA PHE A 12 10.40 -5.56 11.27
C PHE A 12 11.17 -6.88 11.24
N LYS A 13 10.88 -7.70 10.22
CA LYS A 13 11.85 -8.62 9.61
C LYS A 13 12.00 -8.19 8.14
N PRO A 14 13.09 -7.55 7.74
CA PRO A 14 13.34 -7.36 6.31
C PRO A 14 13.71 -8.73 5.74
N LYS A 15 12.78 -9.39 5.04
CA LYS A 15 13.07 -10.47 4.08
C LYS A 15 11.85 -10.88 3.26
N LYS A 16 11.71 -10.26 2.09
CA LYS A 16 11.74 -10.88 0.76
C LYS A 16 12.21 -9.78 -0.19
N ASN A 17 13.52 -9.52 -0.23
CA ASN A 17 14.06 -8.94 -1.44
C ASN A 17 13.81 -9.99 -2.52
N ILE A 18 13.10 -9.61 -3.58
CA ILE A 18 13.03 -10.45 -4.77
C ILE A 18 14.49 -10.81 -5.11
N PRO A 19 14.86 -12.11 -5.15
CA PRO A 19 16.27 -12.49 -5.28
C PRO A 19 16.86 -11.88 -6.55
N GLU A 20 18.06 -11.29 -6.45
CA GLU A 20 18.74 -10.72 -7.61
C GLU A 20 18.90 -11.79 -8.70
N GLY A 21 18.49 -11.46 -9.93
CA GLY A 21 18.52 -12.38 -11.07
C GLY A 21 17.26 -13.22 -11.28
N THR A 22 16.16 -12.97 -10.54
CA THR A 22 14.84 -13.49 -10.92
C THR A 22 14.13 -12.54 -11.89
N HIS A 23 13.19 -13.08 -12.65
CA HIS A 23 12.37 -12.30 -13.58
C HIS A 23 11.51 -11.22 -12.85
N GLN A 24 10.98 -11.54 -11.67
CA GLN A 24 10.34 -10.56 -10.78
C GLN A 24 11.26 -9.39 -10.40
N TYR A 25 12.58 -9.65 -10.22
CA TYR A 25 13.54 -8.62 -9.85
C TYR A 25 13.80 -7.67 -11.02
N ASP A 26 13.87 -8.21 -12.24
CA ASP A 26 14.04 -7.42 -13.45
C ASP A 26 12.82 -6.52 -13.72
N LEU A 27 11.60 -7.02 -13.46
CA LEU A 27 10.37 -6.24 -13.55
C LEU A 27 10.36 -5.07 -12.55
N MET A 28 10.75 -5.31 -11.29
CA MET A 28 10.86 -4.27 -10.26
C MET A 28 11.86 -3.18 -10.68
N LYS A 29 13.00 -3.57 -11.26
CA LYS A 29 14.02 -2.64 -11.76
C LYS A 29 13.52 -1.81 -12.95
N HIS A 30 12.77 -2.41 -13.87
CA HIS A 30 12.18 -1.72 -15.01
C HIS A 30 11.11 -0.70 -14.58
N ALA A 31 10.24 -1.08 -13.64
CA ALA A 31 9.28 -0.17 -13.02
C ALA A 31 10.00 1.03 -12.35
N ALA A 32 11.02 0.77 -11.53
CA ALA A 32 11.78 1.82 -10.87
C ALA A 32 12.48 2.79 -11.85
N ALA A 33 13.03 2.28 -12.96
CA ALA A 33 13.70 3.11 -13.97
C ALA A 33 12.72 4.04 -14.72
N THR A 34 11.49 3.59 -14.96
CA THR A 34 10.49 4.37 -15.70
C THR A 34 9.83 5.46 -14.86
N LEU A 35 9.83 5.34 -13.53
CA LEU A 35 9.38 6.40 -12.61
C LEU A 35 10.16 7.71 -12.75
N GLY A 36 11.45 7.66 -13.15
CA GLY A 36 12.29 8.82 -13.38
C GLY A 36 12.06 9.56 -14.71
N SER A 37 11.28 8.98 -15.63
CA SER A 37 11.10 9.50 -17.01
C SER A 37 10.00 10.56 -17.16
N GLY A 38 9.25 10.86 -16.09
CA GLY A 38 8.23 11.90 -16.06
C GLY A 38 6.84 11.49 -16.58
N ASN A 39 6.68 10.34 -17.24
CA ASN A 39 5.38 9.83 -17.67
C ASN A 39 4.96 8.56 -16.91
N LEU A 40 4.48 8.75 -15.69
CA LEU A 40 4.00 7.68 -14.80
C LEU A 40 2.85 6.83 -15.41
N ARG A 41 2.12 7.36 -16.39
CA ARG A 41 1.04 6.61 -17.06
C ARG A 41 1.59 5.49 -17.94
N ASN A 42 2.71 5.73 -18.62
CA ASN A 42 3.37 4.68 -19.41
C ASN A 42 4.11 3.68 -18.50
N ALA A 43 4.64 4.15 -17.37
CA ALA A 43 5.36 3.31 -16.41
C ALA A 43 4.51 2.19 -15.80
N VAL A 44 3.18 2.34 -15.74
CA VAL A 44 2.28 1.34 -15.16
C VAL A 44 1.76 0.31 -16.16
N GLN A 45 1.96 0.52 -17.46
CA GLN A 45 1.46 -0.38 -18.49
C GLN A 45 2.11 -1.76 -18.39
N LEU A 46 1.34 -2.80 -18.66
CA LEU A 46 1.87 -4.16 -18.73
C LEU A 46 2.92 -4.23 -19.85
N PRO A 47 4.17 -4.60 -19.57
CA PRO A 47 5.18 -4.75 -20.61
C PRO A 47 4.79 -5.86 -21.61
N GLU A 48 5.25 -5.73 -22.85
CA GLU A 48 4.94 -6.70 -23.90
C GLU A 48 5.47 -8.09 -23.55
N GLY A 49 4.60 -9.10 -23.62
CA GLY A 49 4.94 -10.50 -23.33
C GLY A 49 4.90 -10.88 -21.85
N GLU A 50 4.58 -9.95 -20.94
CA GLU A 50 4.53 -10.20 -19.50
C GLU A 50 3.19 -10.74 -19.01
N ASP A 51 3.23 -11.51 -17.92
CA ASP A 51 2.02 -11.99 -17.25
C ASP A 51 1.41 -10.88 -16.37
N VAL A 52 0.09 -10.71 -16.49
CA VAL A 52 -0.65 -9.67 -15.77
C VAL A 52 -0.62 -9.87 -14.25
N ASN A 53 -0.65 -11.12 -13.76
CA ASN A 53 -0.65 -11.39 -12.33
C ASN A 53 0.74 -11.15 -11.75
N GLU A 54 1.79 -11.50 -12.49
CA GLU A 54 3.18 -11.21 -12.14
C GLU A 54 3.40 -9.69 -11.99
N TRP A 55 2.95 -8.93 -13.00
CA TRP A 55 3.05 -7.47 -12.98
C TRP A 55 2.30 -6.84 -11.80
N ILE A 56 1.09 -7.34 -11.52
CA ILE A 56 0.30 -6.90 -10.36
C ILE A 56 0.95 -7.30 -9.04
N ALA A 57 1.56 -8.49 -8.96
CA ALA A 57 2.22 -8.95 -7.75
C ALA A 57 3.41 -8.05 -7.39
N VAL A 58 4.32 -7.81 -8.34
CA VAL A 58 5.51 -6.97 -8.16
C VAL A 58 5.11 -5.56 -7.73
N ASN A 59 4.17 -4.93 -8.44
CA ASN A 59 3.72 -3.59 -8.09
C ASN A 59 2.96 -3.54 -6.75
N THR A 60 2.20 -4.58 -6.38
CA THR A 60 1.52 -4.64 -5.09
C THR A 60 2.52 -4.66 -3.92
N VAL A 61 3.60 -5.42 -4.06
CA VAL A 61 4.71 -5.45 -3.08
C VAL A 61 5.38 -4.09 -2.98
N ASP A 62 5.67 -3.46 -4.11
CA ASP A 62 6.28 -2.13 -4.15
C ASP A 62 5.41 -1.06 -3.48
N PHE A 63 4.10 -1.06 -3.75
CA PHE A 63 3.18 -0.13 -3.09
C PHE A 63 3.07 -0.39 -1.59
N PHE A 64 3.02 -1.65 -1.16
CA PHE A 64 3.04 -1.98 0.26
C PHE A 64 4.29 -1.41 0.94
N ASN A 65 5.47 -1.63 0.36
CA ASN A 65 6.74 -1.13 0.91
C ASN A 65 6.77 0.40 0.96
N GLN A 66 6.36 1.08 -0.11
CA GLN A 66 6.31 2.55 -0.17
C GLN A 66 5.37 3.13 0.88
N ILE A 67 4.16 2.58 1.02
CA ILE A 67 3.18 3.06 2.00
C ILE A 67 3.66 2.78 3.42
N ASN A 68 4.28 1.63 3.67
CA ASN A 68 4.84 1.30 4.97
C ASN A 68 5.96 2.28 5.38
N MET A 69 6.84 2.64 4.44
CA MET A 69 7.85 3.68 4.67
C MET A 69 7.22 5.05 4.93
N LEU A 70 6.27 5.48 4.08
CA LEU A 70 5.56 6.76 4.24
C LEU A 70 4.79 6.85 5.56
N TYR A 71 4.17 5.77 6.02
CA TYR A 71 3.50 5.76 7.31
C TYR A 71 4.49 5.73 8.48
N GLY A 72 5.64 5.05 8.30
CA GLY A 72 6.71 5.00 9.29
C GLY A 72 7.26 6.36 9.69
N THR A 73 7.26 7.35 8.78
CA THR A 73 7.75 8.71 9.05
C THR A 73 6.79 9.54 9.89
N ILE A 74 5.51 9.17 9.93
CA ILE A 74 4.47 9.90 10.68
C ILE A 74 3.89 9.13 11.86
N THR A 75 4.39 7.92 12.16
CA THR A 75 3.82 7.04 13.19
C THR A 75 3.80 7.69 14.58
N GLU A 76 4.75 8.57 14.89
CA GLU A 76 4.78 9.31 16.16
C GLU A 76 3.64 10.34 16.30
N PHE A 77 3.07 10.80 15.18
CA PHE A 77 1.95 11.76 15.17
C PHE A 77 0.58 11.07 15.10
N CYS A 78 0.54 9.81 14.65
CA CYS A 78 -0.66 9.00 14.54
C CYS A 78 -0.84 8.17 15.82
N THR A 79 -1.51 8.74 16.83
CA THR A 79 -1.70 8.13 18.15
C THR A 79 -3.17 7.77 18.40
N GLU A 80 -3.45 7.00 19.45
CA GLU A 80 -4.84 6.71 19.83
C GLU A 80 -5.61 7.96 20.27
N ASP A 81 -4.89 8.99 20.76
CA ASP A 81 -5.48 10.26 21.18
C ASP A 81 -5.77 11.19 20.00
N THR A 82 -4.80 11.31 19.07
CA THR A 82 -4.95 12.16 17.87
C THR A 82 -5.86 11.53 16.82
N CYS A 83 -5.89 10.19 16.75
CA CYS A 83 -6.63 9.42 15.75
C CYS A 83 -7.40 8.25 16.40
N CYS A 84 -8.34 8.59 17.28
CA CYS A 84 -9.14 7.63 18.04
C CYS A 84 -10.03 6.70 17.18
N ILE A 85 -10.23 7.06 15.91
CA ILE A 85 -10.89 6.23 14.89
C ILE A 85 -10.06 6.23 13.60
N MET A 86 -10.10 5.13 12.86
CA MET A 86 -9.57 5.11 11.50
C MET A 86 -10.53 5.84 10.54
N SER A 87 -10.12 6.98 10.00
CA SER A 87 -10.95 7.82 9.14
C SER A 87 -10.19 8.38 7.93
N ALA A 88 -10.96 8.82 6.93
CA ALA A 88 -10.50 9.65 5.83
C ALA A 88 -11.39 10.90 5.76
N GLY A 89 -11.09 11.86 6.62
CA GLY A 89 -11.94 13.04 6.83
C GLY A 89 -13.23 12.71 7.58
N PRO A 90 -14.14 13.68 7.73
CA PRO A 90 -15.33 13.54 8.58
C PRO A 90 -16.41 12.61 8.01
N LYS A 91 -16.33 12.27 6.71
CA LYS A 91 -17.38 11.50 6.00
C LYS A 91 -17.13 10.00 5.96
N TYR A 92 -15.89 9.56 6.18
CA TYR A 92 -15.49 8.17 5.95
C TYR A 92 -14.80 7.61 7.20
N GLU A 93 -15.40 6.59 7.80
CA GLU A 93 -14.86 5.82 8.93
C GLU A 93 -14.65 4.37 8.47
N TYR A 94 -13.51 3.78 8.84
CA TYR A 94 -13.15 2.41 8.47
C TYR A 94 -13.13 1.50 9.69
N HIS A 95 -13.80 0.35 9.58
CA HIS A 95 -13.78 -0.71 10.59
C HIS A 95 -12.94 -1.89 10.10
N TRP A 96 -12.24 -2.53 11.02
CA TRP A 96 -11.32 -3.62 10.70
C TRP A 96 -12.04 -4.97 10.74
N ALA A 97 -11.83 -5.79 9.70
CA ALA A 97 -12.18 -7.21 9.68
C ALA A 97 -11.28 -7.90 8.65
N ASP A 98 -10.70 -9.05 8.98
CA ASP A 98 -9.91 -9.87 8.07
C ASP A 98 -10.71 -11.06 7.50
N GLY A 99 -11.92 -11.31 8.01
CA GLY A 99 -12.77 -12.44 7.62
C GLY A 99 -12.30 -13.79 8.18
N GLN A 100 -11.16 -13.83 8.86
CA GLN A 100 -10.57 -15.04 9.45
C GLN A 100 -10.62 -14.95 10.98
N THR A 101 -9.73 -14.15 11.58
CA THR A 101 -9.63 -13.97 13.03
C THR A 101 -10.68 -12.99 13.56
N VAL A 102 -10.98 -11.95 12.77
CA VAL A 102 -11.96 -10.91 13.04
C VAL A 102 -13.05 -10.96 11.98
N LYS A 103 -14.08 -11.77 12.26
CA LYS A 103 -15.23 -11.96 11.35
C LYS A 103 -16.22 -10.80 11.34
N LYS A 104 -16.36 -10.09 12.47
CA LYS A 104 -17.24 -8.93 12.60
C LYS A 104 -16.39 -7.66 12.58
N PRO A 105 -16.74 -6.64 11.76
CA PRO A 105 -16.02 -5.37 11.75
C PRO A 105 -15.92 -4.74 13.14
N ILE A 106 -14.71 -4.39 13.55
CA ILE A 106 -14.42 -3.74 14.84
C ILE A 106 -14.00 -2.28 14.62
N LYS A 107 -14.49 -1.41 15.51
CA LYS A 107 -13.97 -0.05 15.63
C LYS A 107 -12.62 -0.08 16.31
N CYS A 108 -11.67 0.66 15.78
CA CYS A 108 -10.35 0.85 16.38
C CYS A 108 -9.77 2.20 15.95
N SER A 109 -8.77 2.66 16.71
CA SER A 109 -7.96 3.83 16.38
C SER A 109 -7.22 3.63 15.05
N ALA A 110 -6.87 4.73 14.39
CA ALA A 110 -6.12 4.68 13.15
C ALA A 110 -4.79 3.90 13.26
N PRO A 111 -3.91 4.14 14.26
CA PRO A 111 -2.66 3.37 14.37
C PRO A 111 -2.91 1.88 14.54
N LYS A 112 -3.93 1.48 15.31
CA LYS A 112 -4.29 0.08 15.50
C LYS A 112 -4.87 -0.56 14.23
N TYR A 113 -5.69 0.18 13.50
CA TYR A 113 -6.20 -0.26 12.20
C TYR A 113 -5.07 -0.50 11.21
N ILE A 114 -4.14 0.46 11.11
CA ILE A 114 -3.02 0.41 10.17
C ILE A 114 -2.07 -0.72 10.55
N ASP A 115 -1.80 -0.96 11.84
CA ASP A 115 -1.03 -2.11 12.32
C ASP A 115 -1.66 -3.45 11.88
N TYR A 116 -2.97 -3.63 12.10
CA TYR A 116 -3.68 -4.82 11.63
C TYR A 116 -3.63 -4.96 10.10
N LEU A 117 -3.77 -3.85 9.39
CA LEU A 117 -3.72 -3.83 7.94
C LEU A 117 -2.36 -4.23 7.42
N MET A 118 -1.28 -3.64 7.91
CA MET A 118 0.08 -3.91 7.44
C MET A 118 0.49 -5.34 7.77
N THR A 119 0.17 -5.82 8.98
CA THR A 119 0.40 -7.22 9.36
C THR A 119 -0.35 -8.16 8.43
N TRP A 120 -1.65 -7.90 8.20
CA TRP A 120 -2.44 -8.74 7.30
C TRP A 120 -1.90 -8.72 5.87
N VAL A 121 -1.54 -7.56 5.31
CA VAL A 121 -0.97 -7.50 3.95
C VAL A 121 0.34 -8.28 3.88
N GLN A 122 1.23 -8.12 4.87
CA GLN A 122 2.49 -8.86 4.95
C GLN A 122 2.25 -10.38 4.95
N ASP A 123 1.32 -10.88 5.76
CA ASP A 123 0.98 -12.30 5.80
C ASP A 123 0.50 -12.82 4.43
N GLN A 124 -0.27 -12.00 3.68
CA GLN A 124 -0.69 -12.38 2.32
C GLN A 124 0.48 -12.42 1.33
N LEU A 125 1.41 -11.46 1.41
CA LEU A 125 2.59 -11.38 0.52
C LEU A 125 3.62 -12.49 0.83
N ASP A 126 3.68 -12.94 2.07
CA ASP A 126 4.58 -14.02 2.49
C ASP A 126 4.05 -15.42 2.15
N ASP A 127 2.74 -15.56 1.94
CA ASP A 127 2.10 -16.82 1.57
C ASP A 127 2.45 -17.24 0.13
N GLU A 128 3.35 -18.23 -0.01
CA GLU A 128 3.78 -18.81 -1.30
C GLU A 128 2.64 -19.42 -2.12
N THR A 129 1.47 -19.67 -1.53
CA THR A 129 0.29 -20.13 -2.27
C THR A 129 -0.48 -18.99 -2.93
N LEU A 130 -0.24 -17.74 -2.48
CA LEU A 130 -0.86 -16.53 -2.98
C LEU A 130 0.09 -15.70 -3.83
N PHE A 131 1.31 -15.53 -3.36
CA PHE A 131 2.42 -14.82 -4.00
C PHE A 131 3.61 -15.78 -4.17
N PRO A 132 3.55 -16.68 -5.17
CA PRO A 132 4.62 -17.63 -5.43
C PRO A 132 5.92 -16.90 -5.79
N SER A 133 7.02 -17.24 -5.12
CA SER A 133 8.34 -16.68 -5.42
C SER A 133 9.19 -17.58 -6.35
N LYS A 134 8.68 -18.78 -6.67
CA LYS A 134 9.40 -19.78 -7.47
C LYS A 134 8.94 -19.73 -8.92
N ILE A 135 9.92 -19.63 -9.82
CA ILE A 135 9.68 -19.65 -11.27
C ILE A 135 8.90 -20.91 -11.67
N GLY A 136 7.85 -20.72 -12.46
CA GLY A 136 7.00 -21.79 -12.98
C GLY A 136 5.86 -22.23 -12.07
N VAL A 137 5.73 -21.65 -10.86
CA VAL A 137 4.55 -21.87 -10.00
C VAL A 137 3.48 -20.84 -10.36
N PRO A 138 2.28 -21.26 -10.81
CA PRO A 138 1.23 -20.33 -11.20
C PRO A 138 0.56 -19.67 -9.99
N PHE A 139 0.09 -18.43 -10.18
CA PHE A 139 -0.77 -17.74 -9.22
C PHE A 139 -2.10 -18.50 -9.01
N PRO A 140 -2.74 -18.37 -7.82
CA PRO A 140 -4.04 -18.98 -7.59
C PRO A 140 -5.12 -18.33 -8.45
N LYS A 141 -6.18 -19.07 -8.77
CA LYS A 141 -7.28 -18.61 -9.64
C LYS A 141 -7.96 -17.32 -9.16
N ASN A 142 -7.95 -17.07 -7.86
CA ASN A 142 -8.55 -15.88 -7.23
C ASN A 142 -7.52 -14.77 -6.92
N PHE A 143 -6.29 -14.85 -7.45
CA PHE A 143 -5.22 -13.87 -7.19
C PHE A 143 -5.67 -12.43 -7.39
N GLN A 144 -6.33 -12.14 -8.53
CA GLN A 144 -6.84 -10.80 -8.83
C GLN A 144 -7.77 -10.28 -7.72
N THR A 145 -8.66 -11.12 -7.18
CA THR A 145 -9.54 -10.73 -6.07
C THR A 145 -8.75 -10.40 -4.80
N ILE A 146 -7.67 -11.14 -4.53
CA ILE A 146 -6.78 -10.93 -3.39
C ILE A 146 -6.03 -9.59 -3.58
N ALA A 147 -5.38 -9.38 -4.73
CA ALA A 147 -4.68 -8.15 -5.05
C ALA A 147 -5.58 -6.91 -4.96
N LYS A 148 -6.81 -6.98 -5.50
CA LYS A 148 -7.83 -5.91 -5.35
C LYS A 148 -8.13 -5.60 -3.89
N THR A 149 -8.21 -6.63 -3.04
CA THR A 149 -8.48 -6.45 -1.60
C THR A 149 -7.31 -5.78 -0.89
N ILE A 150 -6.08 -6.19 -1.21
CA ILE A 150 -4.84 -5.58 -0.68
C ILE A 150 -4.77 -4.10 -1.08
N LEU A 151 -4.84 -3.80 -2.39
CA LEU A 151 -4.71 -2.44 -2.89
C LEU A 151 -5.83 -1.53 -2.36
N LYS A 152 -7.07 -2.01 -2.29
CA LYS A 152 -8.17 -1.26 -1.66
C LYS A 152 -7.87 -0.90 -0.20
N ARG A 153 -7.27 -1.82 0.57
CA ARG A 153 -6.89 -1.54 1.96
C ARG A 153 -5.74 -0.54 2.03
N LEU A 154 -4.70 -0.74 1.22
CA LEU A 154 -3.56 0.17 1.13
C LEU A 154 -3.97 1.62 0.78
N PHE A 155 -4.98 1.79 -0.10
CA PHE A 155 -5.56 3.10 -0.39
C PHE A 155 -6.07 3.84 0.87
N ARG A 156 -6.59 3.11 1.86
CA ARG A 156 -7.10 3.72 3.11
C ARG A 156 -6.00 4.37 3.94
N VAL A 157 -4.77 3.86 3.83
CA VAL A 157 -3.60 4.46 4.50
C VAL A 157 -3.26 5.79 3.84
N TYR A 158 -3.22 5.86 2.50
CA TYR A 158 -3.08 7.15 1.80
C TYR A 158 -4.19 8.13 2.19
N ALA A 159 -5.45 7.68 2.17
CA ALA A 159 -6.60 8.51 2.52
C ALA A 159 -6.48 9.06 3.94
N HIS A 160 -6.04 8.24 4.90
CA HIS A 160 -5.79 8.69 6.26
C HIS A 160 -4.66 9.71 6.34
N ILE A 161 -3.51 9.43 5.71
CA ILE A 161 -2.35 10.34 5.70
C ILE A 161 -2.73 11.71 5.14
N TYR A 162 -3.37 11.76 3.97
CA TYR A 162 -3.76 13.02 3.34
C TYR A 162 -4.77 13.83 4.16
N HIS A 163 -5.71 13.16 4.84
CA HIS A 163 -6.75 13.86 5.60
C HIS A 163 -6.32 14.26 7.01
N GLN A 164 -5.44 13.50 7.65
CA GLN A 164 -5.15 13.66 9.09
C GLN A 164 -3.71 14.10 9.37
N HIS A 165 -2.76 13.80 8.47
CA HIS A 165 -1.33 13.96 8.72
C HIS A 165 -0.59 14.74 7.62
N PHE A 166 -1.30 15.35 6.68
CA PHE A 166 -0.67 16.15 5.64
C PHE A 166 0.17 17.33 6.17
N PRO A 167 -0.24 18.05 7.25
CA PRO A 167 0.62 19.07 7.86
C PRO A 167 1.96 18.53 8.33
N GLU A 168 1.98 17.35 8.94
CA GLU A 168 3.19 16.65 9.38
C GLU A 168 4.06 16.24 8.20
N VAL A 169 3.46 15.70 7.13
CA VAL A 169 4.16 15.35 5.88
C VAL A 169 4.86 16.57 5.28
N VAL A 170 4.18 17.72 5.23
CA VAL A 170 4.77 18.98 4.73
C VAL A 170 5.89 19.47 5.66
N ARG A 171 5.72 19.35 6.98
CA ARG A 171 6.77 19.72 7.94
C ARG A 171 8.03 18.86 7.79
N LEU A 172 7.89 17.60 7.39
CA LEU A 172 8.99 16.68 7.12
C LEU A 172 9.59 16.85 5.70
N GLY A 173 8.97 17.65 4.82
CA GLY A 173 9.40 17.82 3.43
C GLY A 173 9.15 16.59 2.55
N GLU A 174 8.16 15.77 2.91
CA GLU A 174 7.86 14.49 2.26
C GLU A 174 6.69 14.56 1.28
N GLU A 175 6.08 15.73 1.08
CA GLU A 175 4.88 15.89 0.25
C GLU A 175 5.12 15.50 -1.21
N ALA A 176 6.31 15.74 -1.75
CA ALA A 176 6.66 15.30 -3.10
C ALA A 176 6.73 13.78 -3.22
N HIS A 177 7.27 13.10 -2.20
CA HIS A 177 7.36 11.64 -2.14
C HIS A 177 5.98 11.01 -2.01
N LEU A 178 5.15 11.53 -1.09
CA LEU A 178 3.76 11.09 -0.91
C LEU A 178 2.97 11.26 -2.21
N ASN A 179 3.03 12.44 -2.85
CA ASN A 179 2.30 12.72 -4.08
C ASN A 179 2.75 11.86 -5.26
N THR A 180 4.04 11.61 -5.39
CA THR A 180 4.58 10.77 -6.48
C THR A 180 4.16 9.32 -6.29
N SER A 181 4.31 8.80 -5.07
CA SER A 181 3.89 7.43 -4.72
C SER A 181 2.38 7.24 -4.90
N PHE A 182 1.56 8.18 -4.43
CA PHE A 182 0.12 8.15 -4.60
C PHE A 182 -0.31 8.28 -6.08
N LYS A 183 0.32 9.16 -6.86
CA LYS A 183 0.03 9.31 -8.29
C LYS A 183 0.35 8.02 -9.05
N HIS A 184 1.48 7.39 -8.76
CA HIS A 184 1.85 6.09 -9.32
C HIS A 184 0.82 5.02 -8.95
N PHE A 185 0.44 4.93 -7.67
CA PHE A 185 -0.59 4.02 -7.18
C PHE A 185 -1.91 4.19 -7.92
N ILE A 186 -2.37 5.44 -8.08
CA ILE A 186 -3.65 5.74 -8.73
C ILE A 186 -3.64 5.37 -10.21
N PHE A 187 -2.58 5.68 -10.95
CA PHE A 187 -2.48 5.24 -12.34
C PHE A 187 -2.48 3.73 -12.46
N PHE A 188 -1.76 3.03 -11.59
CA PHE A 188 -1.71 1.57 -11.60
C PHE A 188 -3.08 0.94 -11.33
N VAL A 189 -3.78 1.36 -10.28
CA VAL A 189 -5.11 0.79 -9.95
C VAL A 189 -6.18 1.14 -10.98
N GLN A 190 -6.02 2.27 -11.69
CA GLN A 190 -6.91 2.65 -12.80
C GLN A 190 -6.65 1.82 -14.05
N GLU A 191 -5.38 1.60 -14.42
CA GLU A 191 -4.96 0.82 -15.59
C GLU A 191 -5.55 -0.60 -15.54
N PHE A 192 -5.42 -1.26 -14.38
CA PHE A 192 -5.87 -2.64 -14.19
C PHE A 192 -7.24 -2.78 -13.49
N GLN A 193 -7.96 -1.67 -13.28
CA GLN A 193 -9.30 -1.64 -12.65
C GLN A 193 -9.34 -2.39 -11.30
N LEU A 194 -8.35 -2.11 -10.45
CA LEU A 194 -8.11 -2.84 -9.19
C LEU A 194 -8.90 -2.28 -8.00
N ILE A 195 -9.42 -1.05 -8.11
CA ILE A 195 -10.24 -0.42 -7.08
C ILE A 195 -11.47 0.22 -7.72
N ASP A 196 -12.64 -0.06 -7.15
CA ASP A 196 -13.88 0.58 -7.56
C ASP A 196 -13.87 2.08 -7.30
N ARG A 197 -14.39 2.87 -8.24
CA ARG A 197 -14.45 4.35 -8.11
C ARG A 197 -15.11 4.83 -6.81
N ARG A 198 -16.07 4.07 -6.27
CA ARG A 198 -16.74 4.41 -5.00
C ARG A 198 -15.80 4.37 -3.81
N GLU A 199 -14.84 3.45 -3.83
CA GLU A 199 -13.83 3.32 -2.76
C GLU A 199 -12.79 4.44 -2.84
N LEU A 200 -12.57 5.02 -4.03
CA LEU A 200 -11.67 6.16 -4.25
C LEU A 200 -12.26 7.52 -3.86
N ALA A 201 -13.56 7.57 -3.58
CA ALA A 201 -14.31 8.79 -3.25
C ALA A 201 -13.66 9.69 -2.18
N PRO A 202 -13.04 9.16 -1.10
CA PRO A 202 -12.40 10.00 -0.07
C PRO A 202 -11.29 10.92 -0.58
N LEU A 203 -10.66 10.60 -1.72
CA LEU A 203 -9.60 11.38 -2.33
C LEU A 203 -9.92 11.80 -3.77
N GLN A 204 -11.18 11.76 -4.20
CA GLN A 204 -11.54 11.98 -5.61
C GLN A 204 -11.04 13.32 -6.15
N GLU A 205 -11.22 14.42 -5.40
CA GLU A 205 -10.75 15.74 -5.81
C GLU A 205 -9.22 15.80 -5.98
N LEU A 206 -8.48 15.09 -5.12
CA LEU A 206 -7.02 15.01 -5.21
C LEU A 206 -6.60 14.16 -6.41
N ILE A 207 -7.28 13.03 -6.64
CA ILE A 207 -7.08 12.17 -7.80
C ILE A 207 -7.28 12.98 -9.07
N ASP A 208 -8.37 13.73 -9.19
CA ASP A 208 -8.66 14.56 -10.37
C ASP A 208 -7.56 15.59 -10.60
N LYS A 209 -7.08 16.26 -9.55
CA LYS A 209 -5.98 17.24 -9.64
C LYS A 209 -4.64 16.62 -10.05
N LEU A 210 -4.28 15.46 -9.48
CA LEU A 210 -2.98 14.82 -9.74
C LEU A 210 -2.93 14.11 -11.09
N THR A 211 -4.08 13.65 -11.58
CA THR A 211 -4.20 12.90 -12.84
C THR A 211 -4.59 13.77 -14.04
N ALA A 212 -5.14 14.97 -13.83
CA ALA A 212 -5.47 15.92 -14.91
C ALA A 212 -4.25 16.49 -15.67
N LYS A 213 -3.03 16.37 -15.10
CA LYS A 213 -1.77 16.70 -15.79
C LYS A 213 -1.07 15.40 -16.20
N GLY A 214 -1.41 14.93 -17.39
CA GLY A 214 -0.77 13.84 -18.12
C GLY A 214 -0.96 14.08 -19.61
#